data_AF-A0A2E6GL67-F1
#
_entry.id   AF-A0A2E6GL67-F1
#
_cell.length_a   1.000
_cell.length_b   1.000
_cell.length_c   1.000
_cell.angle_alpha   90.00
_cell.angle_beta   90.00
_cell.angle_gamma   90.00
#
_symmetry.space_group_name_H-M   'P 1'
#
loop_
_entity.id
_entity.type
_entity.pdbx_description
1 polymer ?
#
loop_
_entity_poly.entity_id
_entity_poly.type
_entity_poly.pdbx_seq_one_letter_code
_entity_poly.pdbx_strand_id
1 'polypeptide(L)'
;MGKSTTKNEGSSFINFAKKAEEFAPEFKSLWKQTQDSLFRVGDMLVELKSELEHGKWEDAFEENADKFPFSFRIAQKLMFISGFEPFKSKDIREALPVSIEKMEKIVKLTGKNHSLLAELVADGAIHSKVSIKDISRAFGVEATTAGSTSKGLGLPSEAAMLKMSTDALEELVASLIEKQSILDKTQGFAQFLLRNREATANDSLKLAA
;
A
#
# COMPACT_ATOMS: atom_id res chain seq x y z
N MET A 1 -17.93 38.99 -53.80
CA MET A 1 -17.93 39.32 -52.36
C MET A 1 -17.28 38.18 -51.61
N GLY A 2 -15.96 38.25 -51.40
CA GLY A 2 -15.18 37.21 -50.74
C GLY A 2 -15.28 37.32 -49.22
N LYS A 3 -15.58 36.21 -48.55
CA LYS A 3 -15.51 36.07 -47.10
C LYS A 3 -14.04 36.01 -46.68
N SER A 4 -13.56 37.02 -45.97
CA SER A 4 -12.32 36.94 -45.19
C SER A 4 -12.69 36.94 -43.70
N THR A 5 -12.84 35.74 -43.14
CA THR A 5 -12.81 35.51 -41.70
C THR A 5 -11.59 34.64 -41.40
N THR A 6 -10.42 35.26 -41.36
CA THR A 6 -9.20 34.63 -40.88
C THR A 6 -8.60 35.49 -39.79
N LYS A 7 -8.22 34.84 -38.68
CA LYS A 7 -7.47 35.34 -37.52
C LYS A 7 -8.28 35.94 -36.38
N ASN A 8 -8.81 35.07 -35.52
CA ASN A 8 -8.93 35.40 -34.10
C ASN A 8 -8.65 34.22 -33.14
N GLU A 9 -8.06 33.13 -33.65
CA GLU A 9 -7.82 31.92 -32.84
C GLU A 9 -6.51 32.02 -32.02
N GLY A 10 -5.46 32.63 -32.58
CA GLY A 10 -4.15 32.75 -31.90
C GLY A 10 -4.16 33.59 -30.61
N SER A 11 -5.02 34.61 -30.52
CA SER A 11 -5.13 35.47 -29.32
C SER A 11 -5.81 34.74 -28.15
N SER A 12 -6.79 33.88 -28.44
CA SER A 12 -7.52 33.12 -27.42
C SER A 12 -6.64 32.07 -26.74
N PHE A 13 -5.83 31.33 -27.50
CA PHE A 13 -4.92 30.32 -26.96
C PHE A 13 -3.79 30.93 -26.12
N ILE A 14 -3.23 32.07 -26.54
CA ILE A 14 -2.21 32.80 -25.77
C ILE A 14 -2.80 33.28 -24.43
N ASN A 15 -4.03 33.80 -24.44
CA ASN A 15 -4.72 34.22 -23.22
C ASN A 15 -5.03 33.05 -22.27
N PHE A 16 -5.39 31.88 -22.82
CA PHE A 16 -5.59 30.67 -22.00
C PHE A 16 -4.29 30.21 -21.36
N ALA A 17 -3.20 30.09 -22.12
CA ALA A 17 -1.91 29.64 -21.59
C ALA A 17 -1.39 30.55 -20.47
N LYS A 18 -1.51 31.88 -20.66
CA LYS A 18 -1.14 32.86 -19.65
C LYS A 18 -1.98 32.72 -18.37
N LYS A 19 -3.30 32.61 -18.49
CA LYS A 19 -4.18 32.39 -17.33
C LYS A 19 -3.93 31.03 -16.66
N ALA A 20 -3.61 29.99 -17.42
CA ALA A 20 -3.28 28.69 -16.88
C ALA A 20 -1.98 28.73 -16.06
N GLU A 21 -0.99 29.51 -16.49
CA GLU A 21 0.24 29.75 -15.74
C GLU A 21 -0.01 30.56 -14.46
N GLU A 22 -0.87 31.59 -14.54
CA GLU A 22 -1.31 32.37 -13.37
C GLU A 22 -2.05 31.50 -12.33
N PHE A 23 -2.92 30.59 -12.74
CA PHE A 23 -3.67 29.69 -11.85
C PHE A 23 -2.92 28.41 -11.46
N ALA A 24 -1.81 28.07 -12.12
CA ALA A 24 -1.07 26.83 -11.88
C ALA A 24 -0.70 26.58 -10.40
N PRO A 25 -0.25 27.59 -9.61
CA PRO A 25 0.04 27.38 -8.19
C PRO A 25 -1.21 26.99 -7.38
N GLU A 26 -2.34 27.64 -7.66
CA GLU A 26 -3.61 27.39 -6.97
C GLU A 26 -4.14 25.99 -7.31
N PHE A 27 -4.11 25.60 -8.59
CA PHE A 27 -4.46 24.25 -9.01
C PHE A 27 -3.59 23.19 -8.33
N LYS A 28 -2.26 23.39 -8.26
CA LYS A 28 -1.36 22.46 -7.56
C LYS A 28 -1.69 22.34 -6.08
N SER A 29 -1.98 23.46 -5.41
CA SER A 29 -2.35 23.49 -3.99
C SER A 29 -3.65 22.73 -3.74
N LEU A 30 -4.72 23.05 -4.46
CA LEU A 30 -6.02 22.39 -4.32
C LEU A 30 -5.95 20.89 -4.65
N TRP A 31 -5.14 20.54 -5.64
CA TRP A 31 -4.91 19.14 -6.02
C TRP A 31 -4.23 18.36 -4.88
N LYS A 32 -3.18 18.93 -4.29
CA LYS A 32 -2.51 18.34 -3.13
C LYS A 32 -3.45 18.22 -1.92
N GLN A 33 -4.24 19.25 -1.64
CA GLN A 33 -5.24 19.21 -0.56
C GLN A 33 -6.27 18.09 -0.75
N THR A 34 -6.72 17.87 -1.99
CA THR A 34 -7.63 16.78 -2.32
C THR A 34 -7.00 15.43 -2.00
N GLN A 35 -5.73 15.25 -2.38
CA GLN A 35 -4.98 14.05 -2.09
C GLN A 35 -4.80 13.80 -0.60
N ASP A 36 -4.36 14.81 0.15
CA ASP A 36 -4.15 14.72 1.60
C ASP A 36 -5.48 14.44 2.34
N SER A 37 -6.58 15.03 1.86
CA SER A 37 -7.92 14.80 2.42
C SER A 37 -8.36 13.35 2.25
N LEU A 38 -8.06 12.70 1.11
CA LEU A 38 -8.38 11.29 0.90
C LEU A 38 -7.68 10.38 1.91
N PHE A 39 -6.38 10.62 2.15
CA PHE A 39 -5.63 9.87 3.16
C PHE A 39 -6.18 10.11 4.56
N ARG A 40 -6.43 11.37 4.91
CA ARG A 40 -6.99 11.75 6.22
C ARG A 40 -8.33 11.09 6.50
N VAL A 41 -9.23 11.05 5.51
CA VAL A 41 -10.52 10.35 5.65
C VAL A 41 -10.29 8.85 5.87
N GLY A 42 -9.35 8.23 5.14
CA GLY A 42 -8.98 6.83 5.36
C GLY A 42 -8.45 6.57 6.78
N ASP A 43 -7.58 7.44 7.29
CA ASP A 43 -7.05 7.35 8.66
C ASP A 43 -8.16 7.48 9.71
N MET A 44 -9.07 8.45 9.55
CA MET A 44 -10.22 8.63 10.44
C MET A 44 -11.17 7.42 10.42
N LEU A 45 -11.35 6.77 9.27
CA LEU A 45 -12.16 5.55 9.18
C LEU A 45 -11.49 4.36 9.90
N VAL A 46 -10.15 4.26 9.83
CA VAL A 46 -9.40 3.24 10.57
C VAL A 46 -9.52 3.47 12.08
N GLU A 47 -9.38 4.71 12.53
CA GLU A 47 -9.57 5.11 13.92
C GLU A 47 -11.00 4.80 14.38
N LEU A 48 -12.02 5.23 13.63
CA LEU A 48 -13.42 4.98 13.96
C LEU A 48 -13.74 3.48 14.03
N LYS A 49 -13.18 2.67 13.13
CA LYS A 49 -13.35 1.21 13.19
C LYS A 49 -12.69 0.59 14.42
N SER A 50 -11.61 1.18 14.94
CA SER A 50 -10.88 0.63 16.10
C SER A 50 -11.65 0.79 17.42
N GLU A 51 -12.60 1.73 17.47
CA GLU A 51 -13.52 1.94 18.60
C GLU A 51 -14.66 0.90 18.65
N LEU A 52 -14.79 0.08 17.61
CA LEU A 52 -15.87 -0.91 17.49
C LEU A 52 -15.37 -2.33 17.75
N GLU A 53 -16.25 -3.16 18.28
CA GLU A 53 -15.99 -4.58 18.42
C GLU A 53 -15.77 -5.26 17.06
N HIS A 54 -14.98 -6.33 17.07
CA HIS A 54 -14.71 -7.09 15.85
C HIS A 54 -16.02 -7.58 15.20
N GLY A 55 -16.15 -7.36 13.89
CA GLY A 55 -17.34 -7.74 13.12
C GLY A 55 -18.49 -6.72 13.14
N LYS A 56 -18.43 -5.65 13.94
CA LYS A 56 -19.51 -4.64 14.02
C LYS A 56 -19.40 -3.48 13.04
N TRP A 57 -18.32 -3.43 12.26
CA TRP A 57 -18.02 -2.28 11.38
C TRP A 57 -19.07 -2.08 10.28
N GLU A 58 -19.50 -3.16 9.63
CA GLU A 58 -20.46 -3.08 8.51
C GLU A 58 -21.83 -2.62 9.02
N ASP A 59 -22.37 -3.31 10.02
CA ASP A 59 -23.64 -2.95 10.68
C ASP A 59 -23.63 -1.49 11.15
N ALA A 60 -22.60 -1.06 11.89
CA ALA A 60 -22.50 0.30 12.41
C ALA A 60 -22.40 1.35 11.29
N PHE A 61 -21.74 1.03 10.17
CA PHE A 61 -21.67 1.93 9.03
C PHE A 61 -23.02 2.06 8.33
N GLU A 62 -23.72 0.93 8.13
CA GLU A 62 -25.04 0.91 7.49
C GLU A 62 -26.10 1.64 8.32
N GLU A 63 -26.11 1.43 9.64
CA GLU A 63 -27.01 2.11 10.59
C GLU A 63 -26.79 3.63 10.60
N ASN A 64 -25.59 4.10 10.24
CA ASN A 64 -25.21 5.52 10.23
C ASN A 64 -24.88 6.03 8.82
N ALA A 65 -25.44 5.41 7.78
CA ALA A 65 -25.10 5.72 6.39
C ALA A 65 -25.36 7.20 6.02
N ASP A 66 -26.27 7.88 6.71
CA ASP A 66 -26.57 9.31 6.53
C ASP A 66 -25.42 10.23 6.96
N LYS A 67 -24.48 9.75 7.78
CA LYS A 67 -23.30 10.51 8.23
C LYS A 67 -22.16 10.51 7.23
N PHE A 68 -22.18 9.60 6.26
CA PHE A 68 -21.07 9.41 5.32
C PHE A 68 -21.44 9.87 3.91
N PRO A 69 -20.60 10.69 3.24
CA PRO A 69 -20.85 11.13 1.87
C PRO A 69 -20.47 10.07 0.81
N PHE A 70 -20.31 8.80 1.21
CA PHE A 70 -19.85 7.71 0.36
C PHE A 70 -20.35 6.35 0.86
N SER A 71 -20.32 5.34 -0.02
CA SER A 71 -20.73 3.99 0.33
C SER A 71 -19.70 3.25 1.18
N PHE A 72 -20.15 2.20 1.88
CA PHE A 72 -19.28 1.30 2.64
C PHE A 72 -18.10 0.77 1.83
N ARG A 73 -18.33 0.43 0.55
CA ARG A 73 -17.29 -0.01 -0.38
C ARG A 73 -16.20 1.04 -0.59
N ILE A 74 -16.56 2.32 -0.66
CA ILE A 74 -15.57 3.41 -0.77
C ILE A 74 -14.82 3.55 0.55
N ALA A 75 -15.51 3.45 1.69
CA ALA A 75 -14.88 3.47 3.01
C ALA A 75 -13.79 2.39 3.13
N GLN A 76 -14.12 1.14 2.77
CA GLN A 76 -13.16 0.02 2.75
C GLN A 76 -11.92 0.31 1.89
N LYS A 77 -12.12 0.88 0.69
CA LYS A 77 -11.00 1.25 -0.19
C LYS A 77 -10.12 2.33 0.43
N LEU A 78 -10.72 3.36 1.02
CA LEU A 78 -9.99 4.44 1.66
C LEU A 78 -9.15 3.94 2.84
N MET A 79 -9.72 3.07 3.68
CA MET A 79 -9.00 2.41 4.77
C MET A 79 -7.86 1.52 4.27
N PHE A 80 -8.10 0.78 3.19
CA PHE A 80 -7.07 -0.07 2.58
C PHE A 80 -5.91 0.73 2.00
N ILE A 81 -6.21 1.89 1.40
CA ILE A 81 -5.21 2.82 0.86
C ILE A 81 -4.44 3.50 1.99
N SER A 82 -5.11 3.97 3.05
CA SER A 82 -4.46 4.67 4.15
C SER A 82 -3.55 3.75 4.98
N GLY A 83 -3.96 2.49 5.16
CA GLY A 83 -3.17 1.47 5.84
C GLY A 83 -1.93 1.00 5.07
N PHE A 84 -1.72 1.43 3.83
CA PHE A 84 -0.60 0.96 3.02
C PHE A 84 0.69 1.75 3.32
N GLU A 85 1.65 1.08 3.98
CA GLU A 85 2.88 1.71 4.51
C GLU A 85 3.68 2.53 3.49
N PRO A 86 3.90 2.08 2.23
CA PRO A 86 4.64 2.88 1.25
C PRO A 86 4.01 4.25 0.95
N PHE A 87 2.69 4.42 1.12
CA PHE A 87 2.01 5.70 0.88
C PHE A 87 2.21 6.72 2.02
N LYS A 88 2.88 6.34 3.11
CA LYS A 88 3.33 7.28 4.14
C LYS A 88 4.59 8.03 3.73
N SER A 89 5.37 7.50 2.78
CA SER A 89 6.48 8.24 2.20
C SER A 89 5.96 9.43 1.39
N LYS A 90 6.49 10.62 1.68
CA LYS A 90 6.12 11.86 1.00
C LYS A 90 6.38 11.78 -0.51
N ASP A 91 7.53 11.24 -0.90
CA ASP A 91 7.93 11.19 -2.31
C ASP A 91 7.01 10.28 -3.13
N ILE A 92 6.64 9.13 -2.56
CA ILE A 92 5.67 8.23 -3.17
C ILE A 92 4.31 8.91 -3.21
N ARG A 93 3.85 9.48 -2.09
CA ARG A 93 2.54 10.11 -1.99
C ARG A 93 2.38 11.20 -3.05
N GLU A 94 3.33 12.13 -3.19
CA GLU A 94 3.24 13.23 -4.17
C GLU A 94 3.20 12.75 -5.63
N ALA A 95 3.70 11.54 -5.93
CA ALA A 95 3.63 10.94 -7.26
C ALA A 95 2.30 10.24 -7.56
N LEU A 96 1.49 9.89 -6.54
CA LEU A 96 0.29 9.08 -6.75
C LEU A 96 -0.82 9.81 -7.53
N PRO A 97 -1.64 9.05 -8.28
CA PRO A 97 -2.86 9.60 -8.88
C PRO A 97 -3.92 9.90 -7.81
N VAL A 98 -4.64 11.01 -7.98
CA VAL A 98 -5.80 11.38 -7.14
C VAL A 98 -7.05 10.62 -7.63
N SER A 99 -7.00 9.30 -7.48
CA SER A 99 -8.10 8.39 -7.82
C SER A 99 -8.05 7.17 -6.93
N ILE A 100 -9.15 6.94 -6.19
CA ILE A 100 -9.29 5.82 -5.26
C ILE A 100 -9.03 4.48 -5.99
N GLU A 101 -9.58 4.31 -7.19
CA GLU A 101 -9.42 3.06 -7.95
C GLU A 101 -7.98 2.81 -8.39
N LYS A 102 -7.28 3.85 -8.84
CA LYS A 102 -5.88 3.74 -9.25
C LYS A 102 -4.98 3.44 -8.05
N MET A 103 -5.18 4.16 -6.94
CA MET A 103 -4.44 3.91 -5.70
C MET A 103 -4.70 2.50 -5.17
N GLU A 104 -5.95 2.05 -5.10
CA GLU A 104 -6.30 0.68 -4.71
C GLU A 104 -5.61 -0.37 -5.60
N LYS A 105 -5.58 -0.14 -6.92
CA LYS A 105 -4.89 -1.03 -7.86
C LYS A 105 -3.38 -1.06 -7.61
N ILE A 106 -2.76 0.07 -7.34
CA ILE A 106 -1.33 0.15 -6.99
C ILE A 106 -1.06 -0.65 -5.71
N VAL A 107 -1.85 -0.45 -4.64
CA VAL A 107 -1.70 -1.20 -3.39
C VAL A 107 -1.81 -2.71 -3.65
N LYS A 108 -2.84 -3.15 -4.40
CA LYS A 108 -3.07 -4.56 -4.73
C LYS A 108 -1.92 -5.18 -5.53
N LEU A 109 -1.36 -4.45 -6.48
CA LEU A 109 -0.28 -4.94 -7.34
C LEU A 109 1.09 -4.90 -6.66
N THR A 110 1.29 -3.93 -5.76
CA THR A 110 2.54 -3.85 -4.98
C THR A 110 2.63 -5.02 -4.00
N GLY A 111 1.50 -5.38 -3.36
CA GLY A 111 1.45 -6.48 -2.41
C GLY A 111 2.50 -6.31 -1.30
N LYS A 112 3.38 -7.30 -1.14
CA LYS A 112 4.49 -7.27 -0.17
C LYS A 112 5.78 -6.65 -0.72
N ASN A 113 5.87 -6.39 -2.03
CA ASN A 113 7.10 -5.90 -2.66
C ASN A 113 7.13 -4.37 -2.69
N HIS A 114 7.39 -3.75 -1.54
CA HIS A 114 7.38 -2.30 -1.40
C HIS A 114 8.50 -1.59 -2.19
N SER A 115 9.64 -2.26 -2.41
CA SER A 115 10.78 -1.69 -3.16
C SER A 115 10.42 -1.45 -4.63
N LEU A 116 9.66 -2.35 -5.25
CA LEU A 116 9.21 -2.20 -6.63
C LEU A 116 8.40 -0.91 -6.83
N LEU A 117 7.52 -0.54 -5.89
CA LEU A 117 6.75 0.69 -6.03
C LEU A 117 7.67 1.93 -6.00
N ALA A 118 8.68 1.94 -5.14
CA ALA A 118 9.63 3.05 -5.08
C ALA A 118 10.42 3.18 -6.39
N GLU A 119 10.86 2.07 -6.97
CA GLU A 119 11.52 2.02 -8.28
C GLU A 119 10.59 2.54 -9.39
N LEU A 120 9.35 2.06 -9.46
CA LEU A 120 8.38 2.50 -10.47
C LEU A 120 7.99 3.98 -10.35
N VAL A 121 8.02 4.54 -9.14
CA VAL A 121 7.84 5.98 -8.91
C VAL A 121 9.08 6.75 -9.37
N ALA A 122 10.29 6.29 -9.04
CA ALA A 122 11.53 6.92 -9.44
C ALA A 122 11.73 6.93 -10.96
N ASP A 123 11.35 5.84 -11.64
CA ASP A 123 11.39 5.70 -13.10
C ASP A 123 10.25 6.46 -13.80
N GLY A 124 9.33 7.06 -13.04
CA GLY A 124 8.19 7.83 -13.56
C GLY A 124 7.08 6.97 -14.18
N ALA A 125 7.15 5.63 -14.07
CA ALA A 125 6.11 4.72 -14.52
C ALA A 125 4.81 4.88 -13.72
N ILE A 126 4.91 5.22 -12.43
CA ILE A 126 3.80 5.62 -11.58
C ILE A 126 3.86 7.13 -11.34
N HIS A 127 2.82 7.84 -11.79
CA HIS A 127 2.72 9.30 -11.68
C HIS A 127 1.23 9.74 -11.64
N SER A 128 0.97 11.01 -11.35
CA SER A 128 -0.39 11.53 -11.10
C SER A 128 -1.39 11.33 -12.25
N LYS A 129 -0.90 11.22 -13.49
CA LYS A 129 -1.72 11.07 -14.71
C LYS A 129 -1.75 9.64 -15.26
N VAL A 130 -1.12 8.69 -14.58
CA VAL A 130 -1.02 7.29 -15.05
C VAL A 130 -2.40 6.67 -15.26
N SER A 131 -2.59 5.86 -16.31
CA SER A 131 -3.84 5.13 -16.53
C SER A 131 -3.84 3.78 -15.78
N ILE A 132 -5.01 3.18 -15.56
CA ILE A 132 -5.10 1.84 -14.93
C ILE A 132 -4.38 0.78 -15.77
N LYS A 133 -4.40 0.92 -17.10
CA LYS A 133 -3.69 0.02 -18.02
C LYS A 133 -2.19 0.16 -17.86
N ASP A 134 -1.70 1.39 -17.74
CA ASP A 134 -0.27 1.67 -17.58
C ASP A 134 0.23 1.22 -16.21
N ILE A 135 -0.56 1.38 -15.15
CA ILE A 135 -0.26 0.78 -13.83
C ILE A 135 -0.10 -0.73 -13.99
N SER A 136 -1.06 -1.41 -14.62
CA SER A 136 -0.99 -2.88 -14.77
C SER A 136 0.26 -3.28 -15.56
N ARG A 137 0.57 -2.57 -16.65
CA ARG A 137 1.79 -2.77 -17.45
C ARG A 137 3.07 -2.55 -16.64
N ALA A 138 3.14 -1.49 -15.84
CA ALA A 138 4.31 -1.16 -15.01
C ALA A 138 4.62 -2.27 -14.00
N PHE A 139 3.59 -2.93 -13.47
CA PHE A 139 3.72 -4.09 -12.59
C PHE A 139 3.82 -5.44 -13.34
N GLY A 140 3.97 -5.42 -14.67
CA GLY A 140 4.11 -6.65 -15.49
C GLY A 140 2.84 -7.49 -15.59
N VAL A 141 1.67 -6.93 -15.27
CA VAL A 141 0.37 -7.60 -15.41
C VAL A 141 -0.24 -7.21 -16.74
N GLU A 142 -0.24 -8.11 -17.71
CA GLU A 142 -0.89 -7.87 -19.01
C GLU A 142 -2.37 -7.53 -18.81
N ALA A 143 -2.80 -6.41 -19.40
CA ALA A 143 -4.20 -6.01 -19.40
C ALA A 143 -4.98 -6.97 -20.31
N THR A 144 -5.56 -8.02 -19.74
CA THR A 144 -6.53 -8.86 -20.45
C THR A 144 -7.76 -8.01 -20.79
N THR A 145 -7.76 -7.40 -21.96
CA THR A 145 -8.96 -6.85 -22.58
C THR A 145 -9.76 -8.01 -23.16
N ALA A 146 -10.85 -8.39 -22.50
CA ALA A 146 -11.94 -9.10 -23.14
C ALA A 146 -13.25 -8.83 -22.40
N GLY A 147 -14.15 -8.08 -23.05
CA GLY A 147 -15.57 -8.29 -22.81
C GLY A 147 -15.92 -9.68 -23.31
N SER A 148 -16.33 -10.57 -22.41
CA SER A 148 -17.09 -11.76 -22.76
C SER A 148 -17.96 -12.15 -21.57
N THR A 149 -19.24 -12.30 -21.90
CA THR A 149 -20.37 -12.72 -21.10
C THR A 149 -20.13 -14.03 -20.33
N SER A 150 -20.66 -14.06 -19.10
CA SER A 150 -21.11 -15.26 -18.36
C SER A 150 -20.18 -16.49 -18.38
N LYS A 151 -19.29 -16.58 -17.39
CA LYS A 151 -18.99 -17.85 -16.70
C LYS A 151 -18.45 -17.50 -15.32
N GLY A 152 -19.08 -18.08 -14.30
CA GLY A 152 -18.80 -17.80 -12.90
C GLY A 152 -17.30 -17.82 -12.62
N LEU A 153 -16.80 -16.70 -12.09
CA LEU A 153 -15.52 -16.62 -11.42
C LEU A 153 -15.60 -17.57 -10.22
N GLY A 154 -15.13 -18.80 -10.43
CA GLY A 154 -14.92 -19.76 -9.36
C GLY A 154 -13.97 -19.13 -8.35
N LEU A 155 -14.54 -18.70 -7.23
CA LEU A 155 -13.82 -18.63 -5.97
C LEU A 155 -13.05 -19.95 -5.86
N PRO A 156 -11.73 -19.93 -5.55
CA PRO A 156 -11.05 -21.17 -5.22
C PRO A 156 -11.87 -21.86 -4.15
N SER A 157 -12.23 -23.12 -4.39
CA SER A 157 -12.94 -23.95 -3.41
C SER A 157 -12.32 -23.72 -2.04
N GLU A 158 -13.14 -23.64 -0.99
CA GLU A 158 -12.71 -23.45 0.39
C GLU A 158 -11.53 -24.37 0.77
N ALA A 159 -11.48 -25.57 0.19
CA ALA A 159 -10.37 -26.52 0.32
C ALA A 159 -9.03 -26.01 -0.26
N ALA A 160 -9.04 -25.25 -1.35
CA ALA A 160 -7.84 -24.64 -1.94
C ALA A 160 -7.36 -23.42 -1.15
N MET A 161 -8.27 -22.64 -0.56
CA MET A 161 -7.89 -21.56 0.37
C MET A 161 -7.29 -22.11 1.67
N LEU A 162 -7.89 -23.17 2.22
CA LEU A 162 -7.36 -23.86 3.38
C LEU A 162 -5.97 -24.45 3.10
N LYS A 163 -5.75 -25.03 1.92
CA LYS A 163 -4.45 -25.61 1.55
C LYS A 163 -3.34 -24.56 1.41
N MET A 164 -3.64 -23.41 0.81
CA MET A 164 -2.67 -22.30 0.74
C MET A 164 -2.35 -21.73 2.13
N SER A 165 -3.34 -21.75 3.04
CA SER A 165 -3.14 -21.33 4.43
C SER A 165 -2.32 -22.34 5.23
N THR A 166 -2.50 -23.65 5.00
CA THR A 166 -1.70 -24.69 5.66
C THR A 166 -0.25 -24.67 5.18
N ASP A 167 -0.01 -24.52 3.87
CA ASP A 167 1.35 -24.49 3.33
C ASP A 167 2.12 -23.26 3.87
N ALA A 168 1.45 -22.12 4.01
CA ALA A 168 2.03 -20.92 4.62
C ALA A 168 2.30 -21.08 6.13
N LEU A 169 1.46 -21.84 6.85
CA LEU A 169 1.69 -22.15 8.26
C LEU A 169 2.84 -23.13 8.45
N GLU A 170 2.99 -24.12 7.58
CA GLU A 170 4.10 -25.09 7.62
C GLU A 170 5.45 -24.39 7.39
N GLU A 171 5.53 -23.46 6.44
CA GLU A 171 6.73 -22.66 6.20
C GLU A 171 7.09 -21.78 7.43
N LEU A 172 6.08 -21.21 8.08
CA LEU A 172 6.27 -20.37 9.27
C LEU A 172 6.72 -21.20 10.48
N VAL A 173 6.17 -22.42 10.65
CA VAL A 173 6.58 -23.36 11.69
C VAL A 173 8.02 -23.84 11.45
N ALA A 174 8.40 -24.16 10.21
CA ALA A 174 9.77 -24.54 9.88
C ALA A 174 10.77 -23.43 10.22
N SER A 175 10.44 -22.18 9.89
CA SER A 175 11.26 -21.01 10.26
C SER A 175 11.39 -20.82 11.77
N LEU A 176 10.32 -21.08 12.54
CA LEU A 176 10.36 -20.99 14.00
C LEU A 176 11.23 -22.08 14.63
N ILE A 177 11.17 -23.32 14.11
CA ILE A 177 12.03 -24.42 14.57
C ILE A 177 13.51 -24.11 14.35
N GLU A 178 13.86 -23.54 13.18
CA GLU A 178 15.23 -23.14 12.89
C GLU A 178 15.71 -22.05 13.87
N LYS A 179 14.88 -21.03 14.11
CA LYS A 179 15.20 -19.97 15.09
C LYS A 179 15.35 -20.52 16.51
N GLN A 180 14.52 -21.48 16.92
CA GLN A 180 14.65 -22.12 18.23
C GLN A 180 15.96 -22.92 18.33
N SER A 181 16.37 -23.64 17.27
CA SER A 181 17.65 -24.35 17.24
C SER A 181 18.85 -23.40 17.41
N ILE A 182 18.79 -22.21 16.82
CA ILE A 182 19.83 -21.17 17.01
C ILE A 182 19.84 -20.69 18.46
N LEU A 183 18.66 -20.49 19.06
CA LEU A 183 18.53 -20.09 20.45
C LEU A 183 19.13 -21.12 21.41
N ASP A 184 18.85 -22.41 21.19
CA ASP A 184 19.37 -23.49 22.04
C ASP A 184 20.91 -23.61 21.92
N LYS A 185 21.46 -23.43 20.71
CA LYS A 185 22.92 -23.41 20.48
C LYS A 185 23.60 -22.24 21.20
N THR A 186 22.98 -21.07 21.16
CA THR A 186 23.52 -19.87 21.83
C THR A 186 23.44 -19.99 23.36
N GLN A 187 22.37 -20.58 23.90
CA GLN A 187 22.28 -20.90 25.33
C GLN A 187 23.33 -21.94 25.76
N GLY A 188 23.53 -23.00 24.96
CA GLY A 188 24.56 -24.01 25.22
C GLY A 188 25.97 -23.40 25.24
N PHE A 189 26.26 -22.49 24.31
CA PHE A 189 27.54 -21.78 24.27
C PHE A 189 27.73 -20.86 25.50
N ALA A 190 26.68 -20.14 25.92
CA ALA A 190 26.74 -19.30 27.11
C ALA A 190 27.03 -20.14 28.39
N GLN A 191 26.39 -21.30 28.53
CA GLN A 191 26.65 -22.23 29.64
C GLN A 191 28.07 -22.79 29.63
N PHE A 192 28.61 -23.09 28.44
CA PHE A 192 30.00 -23.54 28.28
C PHE A 192 31.00 -22.46 28.73
N LEU A 193 30.79 -21.20 28.36
CA LEU A 193 31.64 -20.09 28.79
C LEU A 193 31.60 -19.89 30.31
N LEU A 194 30.43 -20.02 30.94
CA LEU A 194 30.30 -19.93 32.39
C LEU A 194 31.06 -21.05 33.10
N ARG A 195 30.93 -22.31 32.66
CA ARG A 195 31.68 -23.44 33.24
C ARG A 195 33.20 -23.31 33.10
N ASN A 196 33.70 -22.85 31.95
CA ASN A 196 35.13 -22.64 31.77
C ASN A 196 35.68 -21.51 32.67
N ARG A 197 34.89 -20.46 32.87
CA ARG A 197 35.24 -19.38 33.80
C ARG A 197 35.34 -19.90 35.24
N GLU A 198 34.39 -20.73 35.68
CA GLU A 198 34.42 -21.35 37.02
C GLU A 198 35.59 -22.31 37.20
N ALA A 199 35.94 -23.10 36.17
CA ALA A 199 37.10 -23.99 36.20
C ALA A 199 38.42 -23.20 36.35
N THR A 200 38.60 -22.15 35.55
CA THR A 200 39.81 -21.29 35.61
C THR A 200 39.92 -20.55 36.95
N ALA A 201 38.79 -20.14 37.54
CA ALA A 201 38.78 -19.50 38.87
C ALA A 201 39.18 -20.49 39.98
N ASN A 202 38.71 -21.74 39.92
CA ASN A 202 39.05 -22.78 40.89
C ASN A 202 40.51 -23.25 40.79
N ASP A 203 41.07 -23.33 39.58
CA ASP A 203 42.49 -23.67 39.41
C ASP A 203 43.42 -22.55 39.89
N SER A 204 43.01 -21.28 39.71
CA SER A 204 43.74 -20.12 40.24
C SER A 204 43.76 -20.07 41.77
N LEU A 205 42.68 -20.52 42.43
CA LEU A 205 42.60 -20.63 43.89
C LEU A 205 43.44 -21.78 44.45
N LYS A 206 43.61 -22.88 43.72
CA LYS A 206 44.48 -24.00 44.12
C LYS A 206 45.97 -23.72 43.99
N LEU A 207 46.37 -22.80 43.11
CA LEU A 207 47.77 -22.37 42.95
C LEU A 207 48.19 -21.29 43.97
N ALA A 208 47.23 -20.66 44.63
CA ALA A 208 47.46 -19.60 45.63
C ALA A 208 47.40 -20.10 47.09
N ALA A 209 47.11 -21.39 47.31
CA ALA A 209 47.08 -22.07 48.62
C ALA A 209 48.29 -23.01 48.75
#